data_AF-A0A519UJG6-F1
#
_entry.id   AF-A0A519UJG6-F1
#
_cell.length_a   1.000
_cell.length_b   1.000
_cell.length_c   1.000
_cell.angle_alpha   90.00
_cell.angle_beta   90.00
_cell.angle_gamma   90.00
#
_symmetry.space_group_name_H-M   'P 1'
#
loop_
_entity.id
_entity.type
_entity.pdbx_description
1 polymer ?
#
loop_
_entity_poly.entity_id
_entity_poly.type
_entity_poly.pdbx_seq_one_letter_code
_entity_poly.pdbx_strand_id
1 'polypeptide(L)'
;MRANQHIHHDYFDEGFVRAIDQEVLQLLDRVWFRSKLVGFEPFPQRNNPARPLIFASNHSGMAFPWDAIVALAHLLRSLPGLRDMPRPLTAPLLSKTALMNPYLVQHFWKKCGGVEATTLNFETMMYTQDFNLMVYPEGVPGIGKGFNRKYQLQRLATSMLRM
;
A
#
# COMPACT_ATOMS: atom_id res chain seq x y z
N MET A 1 6.62 11.66 -17.79
CA MET A 1 5.38 10.94 -17.43
C MET A 1 5.09 9.72 -18.29
N ARG A 2 4.80 9.81 -19.61
CA ARG A 2 4.48 8.62 -20.44
C ARG A 2 5.52 7.51 -20.35
N ALA A 3 6.80 7.87 -20.42
CA ALA A 3 7.91 6.91 -20.28
C ALA A 3 7.96 6.20 -18.90
N ASN A 4 7.32 6.75 -17.86
CA ASN A 4 7.32 6.19 -16.50
C ASN A 4 6.04 5.39 -16.17
N GLN A 5 5.06 5.32 -17.08
CA GLN A 5 3.78 4.62 -16.82
C GLN A 5 3.90 3.10 -16.68
N HIS A 6 5.07 2.54 -16.95
CA HIS A 6 5.37 1.12 -16.81
C HIS A 6 5.48 0.68 -15.34
N ILE A 7 5.85 1.59 -14.42
CA ILE A 7 6.18 1.29 -13.02
C ILE A 7 5.08 0.58 -12.22
N HIS A 8 3.80 0.79 -12.57
CA HIS A 8 2.66 0.22 -11.84
C HIS A 8 2.21 -1.13 -12.42
N HIS A 9 2.82 -1.57 -13.52
CA HIS A 9 2.53 -2.83 -14.19
C HIS A 9 3.72 -3.80 -14.24
N ASP A 10 4.95 -3.33 -14.48
CA ASP A 10 6.10 -4.19 -14.83
C ASP A 10 6.39 -5.34 -13.89
N TYR A 11 6.19 -5.12 -12.59
CA TYR A 11 6.47 -6.10 -11.56
C TYR A 11 5.21 -6.65 -10.91
N PHE A 12 4.07 -5.96 -11.05
CA PHE A 12 2.86 -6.36 -10.34
C PHE A 12 2.39 -7.71 -10.86
N ASP A 13 2.17 -8.63 -9.93
CA ASP A 13 1.75 -9.99 -10.24
C ASP A 13 0.50 -10.32 -9.41
N GLU A 14 -0.65 -10.26 -10.07
CA GLU A 14 -1.94 -10.56 -9.45
C GLU A 14 -2.00 -12.01 -8.95
N GLY A 15 -1.44 -12.96 -9.70
CA GLY A 15 -1.41 -14.37 -9.31
C GLY A 15 -0.61 -14.58 -8.03
N PHE A 16 0.56 -13.94 -7.94
CA PHE A 16 1.39 -13.95 -6.73
C PHE A 16 0.67 -13.33 -5.53
N VAL A 17 0.00 -12.18 -5.72
CA VAL A 17 -0.75 -11.52 -4.64
C VAL A 17 -1.90 -12.39 -4.14
N ARG A 18 -2.67 -13.01 -5.05
CA ARG A 18 -3.76 -13.92 -4.69
C ARG A 18 -3.25 -15.16 -3.99
N ALA A 19 -2.15 -15.75 -4.44
CA ALA A 19 -1.54 -16.91 -3.79
C ALA A 19 -1.08 -16.59 -2.36
N ILE A 20 -0.37 -15.47 -2.15
CA ILE A 20 0.05 -15.07 -0.80
C ILE A 20 -1.16 -14.78 0.10
N ASP A 21 -2.21 -14.15 -0.42
CA ASP A 21 -3.43 -13.92 0.35
C ASP A 21 -4.04 -15.25 0.81
N GLN A 22 -4.28 -16.17 -0.12
CA GLN A 22 -4.93 -17.45 0.13
C GLN A 22 -4.12 -18.34 1.08
N GLU A 23 -2.82 -18.47 0.84
CA GLU A 23 -1.96 -19.41 1.56
C GLU A 23 -1.45 -18.87 2.90
N VAL A 24 -1.40 -17.55 3.08
CA VAL A 24 -0.78 -16.93 4.27
C VAL A 24 -1.70 -15.91 4.95
N LEU A 25 -2.12 -14.88 4.23
CA LEU A 25 -2.74 -13.71 4.85
C LEU A 25 -4.16 -13.98 5.36
N GLN A 26 -4.94 -14.83 4.69
CA GLN A 26 -6.27 -15.21 5.16
C GLN A 26 -6.23 -15.91 6.52
N LEU A 27 -5.26 -16.82 6.72
CA LEU A 27 -5.08 -17.48 8.01
C LEU A 27 -4.68 -16.46 9.08
N LEU A 28 -3.62 -15.68 8.82
CA LEU A 28 -3.11 -14.67 9.76
C LEU A 28 -4.18 -13.63 10.12
N ASP A 29 -4.93 -13.16 9.14
CA ASP A 29 -6.00 -12.22 9.36
C ASP A 29 -7.13 -12.84 10.18
N ARG A 30 -7.54 -14.08 9.87
CA ARG A 30 -8.60 -14.76 10.65
C ARG A 30 -8.21 -14.98 12.11
N VAL A 31 -6.98 -15.41 12.39
CA VAL A 31 -6.58 -15.87 13.73
C VAL A 31 -5.90 -14.80 14.57
N TRP A 32 -5.28 -13.80 13.95
CA TRP A 32 -4.48 -12.79 14.64
C TRP A 32 -5.05 -11.38 14.47
N PHE A 33 -4.99 -10.85 13.24
CA PHE A 33 -5.29 -9.42 13.00
C PHE A 33 -6.78 -9.09 13.07
N ARG A 34 -7.63 -9.94 12.51
CA ARG A 34 -9.10 -9.85 12.49
C ARG A 34 -9.56 -8.51 11.92
N SER A 35 -9.04 -8.18 10.73
CA SER A 35 -9.31 -6.90 10.07
C SER A 35 -10.79 -6.72 9.72
N LYS A 36 -11.24 -5.47 9.80
CA LYS A 36 -12.60 -5.04 9.45
C LYS A 36 -12.54 -3.67 8.80
N LEU A 37 -13.38 -3.45 7.80
CA LEU A 37 -13.74 -2.11 7.34
C LEU A 37 -14.86 -1.56 8.23
N VAL A 38 -14.73 -0.30 8.63
CA VAL A 38 -15.73 0.39 9.46
C VAL A 38 -16.07 1.72 8.80
N GLY A 39 -17.31 1.88 8.36
CA GLY A 39 -17.77 3.12 7.71
C GLY A 39 -17.32 3.23 6.25
N PHE A 40 -17.11 2.10 5.57
CA PHE A 40 -16.74 2.04 4.15
C PHE A 40 -17.91 1.47 3.31
N GLU A 41 -19.14 1.61 3.81
CA GLU A 41 -20.35 1.15 3.14
C GLU A 41 -21.24 2.36 2.81
N PRO A 42 -21.37 2.74 1.53
CA PRO A 42 -20.72 2.16 0.35
C PRO A 42 -19.22 2.48 0.26
N PHE A 43 -18.45 1.63 -0.44
CA PHE A 43 -17.01 1.85 -0.59
C PHE A 43 -16.73 3.10 -1.43
N PRO A 44 -15.75 3.94 -1.06
CA PRO A 44 -15.45 5.18 -1.79
C PRO A 44 -15.17 4.94 -3.28
N GLN A 45 -15.79 5.77 -4.13
CA GLN A 45 -15.61 5.74 -5.57
C GLN A 45 -14.94 7.02 -6.07
N ARG A 46 -14.23 6.94 -7.19
CA ARG A 46 -13.57 8.10 -7.80
C ARG A 46 -14.61 9.16 -8.16
N ASN A 47 -14.48 10.35 -7.58
CA ASN A 47 -15.27 11.52 -7.97
C ASN A 47 -14.79 12.15 -9.28
N ASN A 48 -13.51 11.96 -9.62
CA ASN A 48 -12.93 12.31 -10.91
C ASN A 48 -12.38 11.03 -11.57
N PRO A 49 -13.01 10.48 -12.62
CA PRO A 49 -12.57 9.24 -13.26
C PRO A 49 -11.13 9.26 -13.78
N ALA A 50 -10.60 10.45 -14.10
CA ALA A 50 -9.25 10.63 -14.61
C ALA A 50 -8.17 10.68 -13.50
N ARG A 51 -8.57 10.68 -12.23
CA ARG A 51 -7.66 10.77 -11.07
C ARG A 51 -7.89 9.60 -10.10
N PRO A 52 -6.84 9.07 -9.46
CA PRO A 52 -7.01 8.05 -8.43
C PRO A 52 -7.60 8.67 -7.15
N LEU A 53 -8.28 7.85 -6.36
CA LEU A 53 -8.48 8.18 -4.94
C LEU A 53 -7.15 8.07 -4.19
N ILE A 54 -6.94 8.97 -3.25
CA ILE A 54 -5.79 8.93 -2.33
C ILE A 54 -6.32 8.45 -0.97
N PHE A 55 -5.89 7.25 -0.58
CA PHE A 55 -6.07 6.71 0.75
C PHE A 55 -4.88 7.13 1.61
N ALA A 56 -5.14 7.77 2.73
CA ALA A 56 -4.12 8.18 3.68
C ALA A 56 -4.30 7.41 4.99
N SER A 57 -3.24 6.76 5.47
CA SER A 57 -3.26 6.03 6.73
C SER A 57 -2.07 6.37 7.59
N ASN A 58 -2.26 6.33 8.90
CA ASN A 58 -1.14 6.32 9.83
C ASN A 58 -0.25 5.09 9.60
N HIS A 59 1.02 5.14 10.01
CA HIS A 59 1.95 4.00 9.89
C HIS A 59 2.24 3.41 11.26
N SER A 60 1.90 2.13 11.48
CA SER A 60 2.07 1.44 12.76
C SER A 60 2.40 -0.06 12.64
N GLY A 61 2.84 -0.52 11.46
CA GLY A 61 3.13 -1.93 11.17
C GLY A 61 4.39 -2.53 11.85
N MET A 62 5.27 -1.70 12.42
CA MET A 62 6.56 -2.10 13.04
C MET A 62 7.59 -2.62 12.00
N ALA A 63 8.34 -3.69 12.32
CA ALA A 63 9.54 -4.12 11.57
C ALA A 63 9.29 -4.45 10.09
N PHE A 64 8.08 -4.90 9.76
CA PHE A 64 7.55 -4.99 8.40
C PHE A 64 6.25 -4.18 8.35
N PRO A 65 5.84 -3.64 7.19
CA PRO A 65 4.62 -2.85 7.05
C PRO A 65 3.35 -3.74 7.10
N TRP A 66 3.13 -4.43 8.23
CA TRP A 66 1.99 -5.33 8.46
C TRP A 66 0.65 -4.61 8.38
N ASP A 67 0.61 -3.34 8.77
CA ASP A 67 -0.54 -2.46 8.60
C ASP A 67 -0.97 -2.39 7.13
N ALA A 68 -0.03 -2.11 6.23
CA ALA A 68 -0.30 -2.08 4.79
C ALA A 68 -0.66 -3.47 4.25
N ILE A 69 0.08 -4.50 4.63
CA ILE A 69 -0.11 -5.87 4.13
C ILE A 69 -1.53 -6.36 4.46
N VAL A 70 -1.94 -6.26 5.72
CA VAL A 70 -3.24 -6.73 6.19
C VAL A 70 -4.38 -5.90 5.61
N ALA A 71 -4.22 -4.57 5.56
CA ALA A 71 -5.24 -3.70 4.97
C ALA A 71 -5.46 -4.02 3.49
N LEU A 72 -4.39 -4.17 2.71
CA LEU A 72 -4.49 -4.46 1.28
C LEU A 72 -5.03 -5.88 1.02
N ALA A 73 -4.66 -6.87 1.83
CA ALA A 73 -5.23 -8.22 1.73
C ALA A 73 -6.74 -8.24 2.05
N HIS A 74 -7.18 -7.44 3.02
CA HIS A 74 -8.61 -7.28 3.29
C HIS A 74 -9.34 -6.61 2.12
N LEU A 75 -8.78 -5.53 1.57
CA LEU A 75 -9.36 -4.84 0.42
C LEU A 75 -9.41 -5.74 -0.83
N LEU A 76 -8.37 -6.54 -1.09
CA LEU A 76 -8.34 -7.48 -2.22
C LEU A 76 -9.54 -8.44 -2.23
N ARG A 77 -10.01 -8.85 -1.04
CA ARG A 77 -11.15 -9.74 -0.86
C ARG A 77 -12.50 -9.02 -0.87
N SER A 78 -12.50 -7.73 -0.55
CA SER A 78 -13.72 -6.94 -0.33
C SER A 78 -14.12 -6.08 -1.53
N LEU A 79 -13.16 -5.75 -2.39
CA LEU A 79 -13.38 -4.87 -3.54
C LEU A 79 -13.78 -5.66 -4.79
N PRO A 80 -14.64 -5.08 -5.65
CA PRO A 80 -15.15 -5.76 -6.83
C PRO A 80 -14.09 -5.97 -7.92
N GLY A 81 -13.00 -5.18 -7.91
CA GLY A 81 -11.94 -5.31 -8.89
C GLY A 81 -10.67 -4.56 -8.52
N LEU A 82 -9.62 -4.85 -9.27
CA LEU A 82 -8.28 -4.27 -9.07
C LEU A 82 -8.24 -2.75 -9.26
N ARG A 83 -9.16 -2.16 -10.02
CA ARG A 83 -9.22 -0.72 -10.24
C ARG A 83 -9.40 0.10 -8.97
N ASP A 84 -10.12 -0.49 -8.01
CA ASP A 84 -10.42 0.14 -6.74
C ASP A 84 -9.31 -0.10 -5.70
N MET A 85 -8.41 -1.05 -5.96
CA MET A 85 -7.29 -1.36 -5.08
C MET A 85 -6.31 -0.19 -5.03
N PRO A 86 -5.92 0.27 -3.83
CA PRO A 86 -4.91 1.29 -3.71
C PRO A 86 -3.50 0.67 -3.72
N ARG A 87 -2.55 1.33 -4.39
CA ARG A 87 -1.13 0.95 -4.45
C ARG A 87 -0.35 1.73 -3.39
N PRO A 88 0.35 1.07 -2.45
CA PRO A 88 1.10 1.77 -1.42
C PRO A 88 2.38 2.39 -1.98
N LEU A 89 2.62 3.65 -1.60
CA LEU A 89 3.94 4.26 -1.73
C LEU A 89 4.87 3.73 -0.65
N THR A 90 5.85 2.94 -1.07
CA THR A 90 6.82 2.27 -0.23
C THR A 90 8.12 3.05 -0.15
N ALA A 91 8.76 3.04 1.02
CA ALA A 91 10.10 3.61 1.15
C ALA A 91 11.07 2.90 0.19
N PRO A 92 11.84 3.62 -0.64
CA PRO A 92 12.73 2.99 -1.63
C PRO A 92 13.72 1.99 -1.03
N LEU A 93 14.07 2.15 0.25
CA LEU A 93 14.97 1.23 0.96
C LEU A 93 14.43 -0.21 1.04
N LEU A 94 13.10 -0.40 1.09
CA LEU A 94 12.47 -1.73 1.09
C LEU A 94 12.78 -2.51 -0.20
N SER A 95 12.94 -1.80 -1.32
CA SER A 95 13.24 -2.41 -2.63
C SER A 95 14.74 -2.51 -2.92
N LYS A 96 15.60 -1.85 -2.13
CA LYS A 96 17.05 -1.77 -2.39
C LYS A 96 17.85 -2.99 -1.93
N THR A 97 17.33 -3.79 -1.00
CA THR A 97 18.04 -4.97 -0.48
C THR A 97 17.13 -6.19 -0.44
N ALA A 98 17.66 -7.34 -0.87
CA ALA A 98 16.94 -8.60 -0.84
C ALA A 98 16.57 -9.04 0.59
N LEU A 99 17.33 -8.59 1.60
CA LEU A 99 17.07 -8.90 3.00
C LEU A 99 15.77 -8.27 3.53
N MET A 100 15.30 -7.20 2.88
CA MET A 100 14.03 -6.55 3.22
C MET A 100 12.84 -7.17 2.47
N ASN A 101 13.07 -8.15 1.60
CA ASN A 101 11.98 -8.89 0.97
C ASN A 101 11.55 -10.06 1.87
N PRO A 102 10.26 -10.14 2.24
CA PRO A 102 9.71 -11.30 2.92
C PRO A 102 10.06 -12.60 2.20
N TYR A 103 10.51 -13.59 2.97
CA TYR A 103 10.94 -14.91 2.49
C TYR A 103 12.05 -14.86 1.41
N LEU A 104 12.79 -13.74 1.33
CA LEU A 104 13.83 -13.48 0.32
C LEU A 104 13.32 -13.55 -1.13
N VAL A 105 12.00 -13.41 -1.34
CA VAL A 105 11.41 -13.41 -2.68
C VAL A 105 11.82 -12.12 -3.39
N GLN A 106 12.48 -12.24 -4.54
CA GLN A 106 12.93 -11.07 -5.28
C GLN A 106 11.77 -10.17 -5.70
N HIS A 107 11.96 -8.86 -5.51
CA HIS A 107 10.99 -7.81 -5.82
C HIS A 107 9.63 -7.99 -5.10
N PHE A 108 9.59 -8.66 -3.95
CA PHE A 108 8.36 -8.94 -3.21
C PHE A 108 7.41 -7.73 -3.12
N TRP A 109 7.93 -6.58 -2.71
CA TRP A 109 7.12 -5.36 -2.56
C TRP A 109 6.52 -4.91 -3.88
N LYS A 110 7.28 -4.95 -4.98
CA LYS A 110 6.81 -4.54 -6.31
C LYS A 110 5.80 -5.53 -6.88
N LYS A 111 6.02 -6.84 -6.68
CA LYS A 111 5.05 -7.90 -7.01
C LYS A 111 3.72 -7.70 -6.32
N CYS A 112 3.75 -7.26 -5.06
CA CYS A 112 2.56 -6.91 -4.29
C CYS A 112 1.93 -5.55 -4.66
N GLY A 113 2.50 -4.80 -5.59
CA GLY A 113 1.99 -3.49 -6.00
C GLY A 113 2.56 -2.30 -5.25
N GLY A 114 3.62 -2.49 -4.48
CA GLY A 114 4.37 -1.40 -3.87
C GLY A 114 5.05 -0.56 -4.94
N VAL A 115 4.79 0.75 -4.91
CA VAL A 115 5.44 1.73 -5.78
C VAL A 115 6.45 2.50 -4.95
N GLU A 116 7.67 2.69 -5.45
CA GLU A 116 8.69 3.42 -4.69
C GLU A 116 8.29 4.90 -4.55
N ALA A 117 8.38 5.43 -3.33
CA ALA A 117 8.00 6.79 -2.98
C ALA A 117 9.02 7.82 -3.50
N THR A 118 8.93 8.13 -4.80
CA THR A 118 9.65 9.22 -5.46
C THR A 118 8.65 10.23 -6.02
N THR A 119 9.03 11.50 -6.18
CA THR A 119 8.16 12.53 -6.78
C THR A 119 7.67 12.12 -8.17
N LEU A 120 8.55 11.56 -9.00
CA LEU A 120 8.21 11.10 -10.35
C LEU A 120 7.16 9.97 -10.34
N ASN A 121 7.30 9.00 -9.42
CA ASN A 121 6.36 7.90 -9.31
C ASN A 121 5.03 8.36 -8.73
N PHE A 122 5.04 9.23 -7.72
CA PHE A 122 3.83 9.85 -7.20
C PHE A 122 3.07 10.59 -8.31
N GLU A 123 3.76 11.48 -9.04
CA GLU A 123 3.17 12.20 -10.16
C GLU A 123 2.61 11.23 -11.19
N THR A 124 3.36 10.19 -11.57
CA THR A 124 2.89 9.16 -12.51
C THR A 124 1.61 8.48 -12.02
N MET A 125 1.56 8.09 -10.74
CA MET A 125 0.38 7.48 -10.14
C MET A 125 -0.83 8.42 -10.12
N MET A 126 -0.63 9.73 -9.97
CA MET A 126 -1.73 10.71 -10.00
C MET A 126 -2.46 10.83 -11.34
N TYR A 127 -1.92 10.23 -12.40
CA TYR A 127 -2.53 10.20 -13.73
C TYR A 127 -2.86 8.77 -14.20
N THR A 128 -2.72 7.75 -13.35
CA THR A 128 -3.17 6.39 -13.69
C THR A 128 -4.67 6.21 -13.44
N GLN A 129 -5.32 5.46 -14.33
CA GLN A 129 -6.73 5.06 -14.18
C GLN A 129 -6.89 3.62 -13.68
N ASP A 130 -5.77 2.90 -13.57
CA ASP A 130 -5.74 1.46 -13.32
C ASP A 130 -5.82 1.12 -11.85
N PHE A 131 -5.38 2.01 -10.96
CA PHE A 131 -5.33 1.78 -9.51
C PHE A 131 -5.53 3.07 -8.72
N ASN A 132 -5.98 2.95 -7.47
CA ASN A 132 -5.95 4.05 -6.52
C ASN A 132 -4.56 4.15 -5.85
N LEU A 133 -4.35 5.17 -5.01
CA LEU A 133 -3.08 5.41 -4.34
C LEU A 133 -3.23 5.30 -2.82
N MET A 134 -2.28 4.65 -2.15
CA MET A 134 -2.18 4.62 -0.68
C MET A 134 -0.91 5.32 -0.22
N VAL A 135 -1.06 6.27 0.70
CA VAL A 135 0.04 7.05 1.27
C VAL A 135 0.07 6.93 2.79
N TYR A 136 1.28 6.94 3.33
CA TYR A 136 1.55 6.96 4.76
C TYR A 136 2.25 8.29 5.09
N PRO A 137 1.48 9.36 5.41
CA PRO A 137 2.02 10.71 5.40
C PRO A 137 2.96 10.98 6.59
N GLU A 138 2.97 10.12 7.61
CA GLU A 138 3.97 10.11 8.70
C GLU A 138 5.37 9.68 8.21
N GLY A 139 5.44 8.90 7.12
CA GLY A 139 6.66 8.23 6.68
C GLY A 139 7.19 7.21 7.68
N VAL A 140 8.48 6.86 7.56
CA VAL A 140 9.18 5.90 8.43
C VAL A 140 9.09 6.27 9.93
N PRO A 141 9.17 7.55 10.35
CA PRO A 141 9.05 7.91 11.77
C PRO A 141 7.74 7.47 12.44
N GLY A 142 6.66 7.24 11.68
CA GLY A 142 5.39 6.76 12.21
C GLY A 142 5.51 5.45 12.99
N ILE A 143 6.46 4.58 12.61
CA ILE A 143 6.75 3.32 13.32
C ILE A 143 7.15 3.56 14.78
N GLY A 144 7.87 4.66 15.06
CA GLY A 144 8.41 4.98 16.38
C GLY A 144 7.38 5.48 17.40
N LYS A 145 6.10 5.61 17.03
CA LYS A 145 5.08 6.21 17.92
C LYS A 145 4.71 5.38 19.13
N GLY A 146 5.01 4.08 19.08
CA GLY A 146 4.69 3.11 20.12
C GLY A 146 3.24 2.65 20.09
N PHE A 147 2.99 1.48 20.70
CA PHE A 147 1.69 0.80 20.66
C PHE A 147 0.53 1.62 21.25
N ASN A 148 0.82 2.49 22.22
CA ASN A 148 -0.17 3.36 22.86
C ASN A 148 -0.73 4.43 21.90
N ARG A 149 -0.02 4.73 20.79
CA ARG A 149 -0.43 5.70 19.77
C ARG A 149 -0.69 5.07 18.41
N LYS A 150 -0.92 3.75 18.36
CA LYS A 150 -1.04 2.96 17.11
C LYS A 150 -2.15 3.42 16.16
N TYR A 151 -3.21 4.05 16.67
CA TYR A 151 -4.34 4.56 15.88
C TYR A 151 -4.33 6.09 15.70
N GLN A 152 -3.24 6.74 16.11
CA GLN A 152 -3.13 8.20 16.01
C GLN A 152 -2.21 8.55 14.85
N LEU A 153 -2.64 9.54 14.07
CA LEU A 153 -1.75 10.22 13.13
C LEU A 153 -0.71 11.04 13.91
N GLN A 154 0.55 10.96 13.50
CA GLN A 154 1.64 11.78 13.96
C GLN A 154 1.91 12.95 13.01
N ARG A 155 2.92 13.74 13.35
CA ARG A 155 3.45 14.79 12.49
C ARG A 155 3.75 14.23 11.10
N LEU A 156 3.21 14.90 10.09
CA LEU A 156 3.47 14.55 8.69
C LEU A 156 4.94 14.81 8.35
N ALA A 157 5.53 13.90 7.59
CA ALA A 157 6.86 14.07 7.06
C ALA A 157 6.89 15.26 6.09
N THR A 158 7.97 16.03 6.09
CA THR A 158 8.13 17.15 5.15
C THR A 158 8.17 16.69 3.68
N SER A 159 8.55 15.45 3.43
CA SER A 159 8.46 14.82 2.10
C SER A 159 7.03 14.71 1.60
N MET A 160 6.03 14.61 2.49
CA MET A 160 4.61 14.61 2.12
C MET A 160 4.19 15.93 1.47
N LEU A 161 4.78 17.06 1.87
CA LEU A 161 4.45 18.37 1.27
C LEU A 161 4.99 18.53 -0.16
N ARG A 162 5.92 17.65 -0.57
CA ARG A 162 6.55 17.67 -1.90
C ARG A 162 5.93 16.65 -2.86
N MET A 163 5.01 15.83 -2.36
CA MET A 163 4.19 14.91 -3.13
C MET A 163 2.86 15.62 -3.41
#